data_AF-A0A6G4ZX46-F1
#
_entry.id   AF-A0A6G4ZX46-F1
#
_cell.length_a   1.000
_cell.length_b   1.000
_cell.length_c   1.000
_cell.angle_alpha   90.00
_cell.angle_beta   90.00
_cell.angle_gamma   90.00
#
_symmetry.space_group_name_H-M   'P 1'
#
loop_
_entity.id
_entity.type
_entity.pdbx_description
1 polymer ?
#
loop_
_entity_poly.entity_id
_entity_poly.type
_entity_poly.pdbx_seq_one_letter_code
_entity_poly.pdbx_strand_id
1 'polypeptide(L)'
;MYTHMGKEISFLAFHPDSEPDEAYITEDMRDKAYNICREFLSGTWKSISSRDMVFKSVSGGLSNLLYYCSLPETHTPLYGEPSQVLMRMYGQIPSEGSDTTVTESVICTLLSERNLGPKLYGVFPGGRLEEYIPARALTLQQLKDPEISLLISKKLARVHVLQAPLVKEPTWLFNNMNRWLKYARTIKVDTVPIKPNHGCQAAHS
;
A
#
# COMPACT_ATOMS: atom_id res chain seq x y z
N MET A 1 1.37 26.14 -9.73
CA MET A 1 1.51 26.11 -8.26
C MET A 1 0.19 25.59 -7.70
N TYR A 2 0.06 24.27 -7.57
CA TYR A 2 -1.20 23.63 -7.21
C TYR A 2 -1.33 23.50 -5.69
N THR A 3 -2.39 24.11 -5.17
CA THR A 3 -2.86 24.06 -3.78
C THR A 3 -3.39 22.66 -3.43
N HIS A 4 -2.80 22.02 -2.41
CA HIS A 4 -3.28 20.77 -1.84
C HIS A 4 -4.66 20.96 -1.17
N MET A 5 -5.70 20.35 -1.75
CA MET A 5 -6.98 20.11 -1.08
C MET A 5 -6.89 18.82 -0.28
N GLY A 6 -6.88 18.93 1.05
CA GLY A 6 -7.10 17.79 1.93
C GLY A 6 -8.60 17.46 2.00
N LYS A 7 -8.98 16.25 1.57
CA LYS A 7 -10.30 15.67 1.84
C LYS A 7 -10.21 14.53 2.85
N GLU A 8 -11.30 14.36 3.59
CA GLU A 8 -11.50 13.41 4.69
C GLU A 8 -11.16 11.98 4.28
N ILE A 9 -10.45 11.29 5.16
CA ILE A 9 -10.12 9.89 4.98
C ILE A 9 -11.23 9.06 5.61
N SER A 10 -12.20 8.67 4.80
CA SER A 10 -13.16 7.64 5.15
C SER A 10 -12.46 6.28 5.15
N PHE A 11 -12.48 5.59 6.29
CA PHE A 11 -12.05 4.20 6.38
C PHE A 11 -13.05 3.33 5.64
N LEU A 12 -12.73 2.95 4.40
CA LEU A 12 -13.47 1.92 3.68
C LEU A 12 -12.52 0.79 3.31
N ALA A 13 -12.87 -0.39 3.83
CA ALA A 13 -12.36 -1.66 3.37
C ALA A 13 -12.55 -1.77 1.85
N PHE A 14 -11.61 -2.44 1.19
CA PHE A 14 -11.72 -2.81 -0.22
C PHE A 14 -13.11 -3.39 -0.52
N HIS A 15 -13.91 -2.62 -1.26
CA HIS A 15 -15.11 -3.09 -1.91
C HIS A 15 -14.75 -3.33 -3.37
N PRO A 16 -15.11 -4.48 -3.98
CA PRO A 16 -14.87 -4.74 -5.41
C PRO A 16 -15.45 -3.65 -6.33
N ASP A 17 -16.44 -2.91 -5.82
CA ASP A 17 -17.14 -1.81 -6.48
C ASP A 17 -16.76 -0.42 -5.95
N SER A 18 -15.71 -0.29 -5.12
CA SER A 18 -15.26 1.05 -4.70
C SER A 18 -14.73 1.79 -5.91
N GLU A 19 -15.34 2.94 -6.24
CA GLU A 19 -14.86 3.80 -7.32
C GLU A 19 -13.37 4.10 -7.11
N PRO A 20 -12.53 3.95 -8.14
CA PRO A 20 -11.13 4.32 -8.05
C PRO A 20 -11.04 5.79 -7.62
N ASP A 21 -10.12 6.10 -6.70
CA ASP A 21 -9.82 7.49 -6.35
C ASP A 21 -9.09 8.10 -7.57
N GLU A 22 -9.87 8.55 -8.56
CA GLU A 22 -9.41 8.97 -9.90
C GLU A 22 -8.37 10.11 -9.82
N ALA A 23 -8.31 10.80 -8.69
CA ALA A 23 -7.41 11.93 -8.43
C ALA A 23 -5.91 11.62 -8.62
N TYR A 24 -5.51 10.34 -8.74
CA TYR A 24 -4.10 9.93 -8.86
C TYR A 24 -3.79 9.02 -10.07
N ILE A 25 -4.72 8.86 -11.01
CA ILE A 25 -4.47 8.11 -12.26
C ILE A 25 -4.15 9.12 -13.37
N THR A 26 -2.86 9.31 -13.64
CA THR A 26 -2.41 10.08 -14.81
C THR A 26 -1.85 9.14 -15.89
N GLU A 27 -1.85 9.58 -17.15
CA GLU A 27 -1.15 8.85 -18.22
C GLU A 27 0.32 8.62 -17.85
N ASP A 28 0.99 9.63 -17.28
CA ASP A 28 2.36 9.52 -16.79
C ASP A 28 2.53 8.41 -15.74
N MET A 29 1.58 8.26 -14.82
CA MET A 29 1.65 7.21 -13.79
C MET A 29 1.42 5.83 -14.38
N ARG A 30 0.51 5.70 -15.35
CA ARG A 30 0.29 4.46 -16.10
C ARG A 30 1.57 4.06 -16.83
N ASP A 31 2.18 4.98 -17.58
CA ASP A 31 3.40 4.72 -18.33
C ASP A 31 4.56 4.33 -17.41
N LYS A 32 4.69 5.02 -16.27
CA LYS A 32 5.65 4.66 -15.24
C LYS A 32 5.39 3.24 -14.70
N ALA A 33 4.14 2.94 -14.35
CA ALA A 33 3.78 1.63 -13.83
C ALA A 33 4.04 0.51 -14.85
N TYR A 34 3.68 0.75 -16.11
CA TYR A 34 3.92 -0.16 -17.22
C TYR A 34 5.42 -0.43 -17.41
N ASN A 35 6.25 0.61 -17.41
CA ASN A 35 7.70 0.45 -17.57
C ASN A 35 8.30 -0.40 -16.46
N ILE A 36 7.87 -0.21 -15.22
CA ILE A 36 8.28 -1.03 -14.08
C ILE A 36 7.81 -2.49 -14.26
N CYS A 37 6.54 -2.73 -14.58
CA CYS A 37 6.04 -4.09 -14.82
C CYS A 37 6.82 -4.80 -15.94
N ARG A 38 7.10 -4.09 -17.03
CA ARG A 38 7.88 -4.59 -18.18
C ARG A 38 9.32 -4.96 -17.81
N GLU A 39 9.95 -4.17 -16.93
CA GLU A 39 11.31 -4.41 -16.45
C GLU A 39 11.39 -5.66 -15.56
N PHE A 40 10.44 -5.82 -14.62
CA PHE A 40 10.52 -6.83 -13.56
C PHE A 40 9.79 -8.16 -13.84
N LEU A 41 8.67 -8.16 -14.59
CA LEU A 41 7.81 -9.36 -14.71
C LEU A 41 8.11 -10.25 -15.92
N SER A 42 8.88 -9.75 -16.91
CA SER A 42 9.24 -10.48 -18.13
C SER A 42 8.04 -11.00 -18.95
N GLY A 43 8.27 -11.91 -19.89
CA GLY A 43 7.23 -12.54 -20.72
C GLY A 43 6.31 -11.57 -21.43
N THR A 44 5.01 -11.82 -21.38
CA THR A 44 3.95 -11.08 -22.09
C THR A 44 3.90 -9.60 -21.70
N TRP A 45 4.38 -9.22 -20.51
CA TRP A 45 4.52 -7.81 -20.12
C TRP A 45 5.48 -7.02 -21.01
N LYS A 46 6.40 -7.70 -21.71
CA LYS A 46 7.32 -7.07 -22.67
C LYS A 46 6.72 -6.86 -24.06
N SER A 47 5.63 -7.55 -24.39
CA SER A 47 5.00 -7.51 -25.71
C SER A 47 3.78 -6.59 -25.80
N ILE A 48 3.10 -6.30 -24.68
CA ILE A 48 1.96 -5.36 -24.68
C ILE A 48 2.44 -3.91 -24.65
N SER A 49 1.59 -2.95 -25.02
CA SER A 49 1.85 -1.52 -24.81
C SER A 49 1.28 -1.03 -23.47
N SER A 50 1.73 0.15 -23.02
CA SER A 50 1.18 0.81 -21.82
C SER A 50 -0.34 0.99 -21.86
N ARG A 51 -0.90 1.24 -23.06
CA ARG A 51 -2.34 1.45 -23.26
C ARG A 51 -3.15 0.16 -23.12
N ASP A 52 -2.53 -0.98 -23.42
CA ASP A 52 -3.18 -2.29 -23.31
C ASP A 52 -3.21 -2.79 -21.86
N MET A 53 -2.30 -2.29 -21.01
CA MET A 53 -2.25 -2.66 -19.60
C MET A 53 -3.50 -2.16 -18.87
N VAL A 54 -4.18 -3.07 -18.17
CA VAL A 54 -5.23 -2.69 -17.23
C VAL A 54 -4.57 -2.05 -16.02
N PHE A 55 -4.97 -0.82 -15.70
CA PHE A 55 -4.39 -0.01 -14.63
C PHE A 55 -5.49 0.64 -13.82
N LYS A 56 -5.53 0.36 -12.51
CA LYS A 56 -6.55 0.88 -11.59
C LYS A 56 -5.91 1.29 -10.28
N SER A 57 -6.30 2.42 -9.70
CA SER A 57 -5.95 2.74 -8.30
C SER A 57 -6.70 1.81 -7.35
N VAL A 58 -6.04 1.39 -6.27
CA VAL A 58 -6.64 0.58 -5.21
C VAL A 58 -6.70 1.40 -3.93
N SER A 59 -7.89 1.50 -3.35
CA SER A 59 -8.08 2.08 -2.02
C SER A 59 -7.60 1.10 -0.95
N GLY A 60 -6.88 1.57 0.08
CA GLY A 60 -6.43 0.65 1.14
C GLY A 60 -5.26 1.08 2.03
N GLY A 61 -4.76 2.32 1.93
CA GLY A 61 -3.67 2.77 2.81
C GLY A 61 -3.65 4.28 3.02
N LEU A 62 -3.27 4.71 4.23
CA LEU A 62 -3.08 6.13 4.57
C LEU A 62 -1.79 6.73 4.00
N SER A 63 -0.80 5.88 3.70
CA SER A 63 0.60 6.31 3.49
C SER A 63 1.20 5.87 2.15
N ASN A 64 0.54 4.97 1.42
CA ASN A 64 1.07 4.35 0.21
C ASN A 64 0.04 4.43 -0.93
N LEU A 65 0.49 4.75 -2.14
CA LEU A 65 -0.35 4.65 -3.33
C LEU A 65 -0.31 3.20 -3.84
N LEU A 66 -1.47 2.62 -4.09
CA LEU A 66 -1.62 1.25 -4.55
C LEU A 66 -2.24 1.25 -5.94
N TYR A 67 -1.67 0.47 -6.84
CA TYR A 67 -2.16 0.31 -8.20
C TYR A 67 -2.24 -1.16 -8.57
N TYR A 68 -3.41 -1.57 -9.04
CA TYR A 68 -3.62 -2.84 -9.69
C TYR A 68 -3.17 -2.73 -11.14
N CYS A 69 -2.28 -3.62 -11.56
CA CYS A 69 -1.82 -3.73 -12.93
C CYS A 69 -2.10 -5.16 -13.43
N SER A 70 -2.70 -5.31 -14.61
CA SER A 70 -2.84 -6.63 -15.23
C SER A 70 -2.60 -6.59 -16.74
N LEU A 71 -2.21 -7.75 -17.27
CA LEU A 71 -2.37 -8.04 -18.69
C LEU A 71 -3.85 -7.94 -19.07
N PRO A 72 -4.19 -7.50 -20.28
CA PRO A 72 -5.55 -7.60 -20.79
C PRO A 72 -5.94 -9.07 -20.97
N GLU A 73 -7.24 -9.38 -20.89
CA GLU A 73 -7.76 -10.76 -21.00
C GLU A 73 -7.38 -11.47 -22.32
N THR A 74 -7.07 -10.70 -23.36
CA THR A 74 -6.62 -11.18 -24.66
C THR A 74 -5.19 -11.71 -24.67
N HIS A 75 -4.43 -11.51 -23.58
CA HIS A 75 -3.01 -11.84 -23.49
C HIS A 75 -2.76 -12.80 -22.32
N THR A 76 -2.16 -13.95 -22.60
CA THR A 76 -1.82 -14.96 -21.60
C THR A 76 -0.35 -14.92 -21.23
N PRO A 77 0.02 -15.29 -19.99
CA PRO A 77 1.43 -15.48 -19.62
C PRO A 77 2.10 -16.58 -20.44
N LEU A 78 3.37 -16.37 -20.81
CA LEU A 78 4.15 -17.29 -21.66
C LEU A 78 5.14 -18.17 -20.88
N TYR A 79 5.72 -17.65 -19.81
CA TYR A 79 6.85 -18.26 -19.09
C TYR A 79 6.60 -18.37 -17.57
N GLY A 80 5.34 -18.27 -17.14
CA GLY A 80 4.97 -18.36 -15.72
C GLY A 80 5.01 -17.02 -14.98
N GLU A 81 5.19 -15.91 -15.69
CA GLU A 81 4.99 -14.57 -15.15
C GLU A 81 3.55 -14.38 -14.67
N PRO A 82 3.31 -13.53 -13.66
CA PRO A 82 1.95 -13.26 -13.20
C PRO A 82 1.16 -12.49 -14.26
N SER A 83 -0.11 -12.82 -14.45
CA SER A 83 -1.01 -12.01 -15.30
C SER A 83 -1.45 -10.70 -14.65
N GLN A 84 -1.28 -10.59 -13.32
CA GLN A 84 -1.71 -9.44 -12.54
C GLN A 84 -0.80 -9.24 -11.32
N VAL A 85 -0.57 -7.98 -10.96
CA VAL A 85 0.27 -7.59 -9.83
C VAL A 85 -0.34 -6.40 -9.10
N LEU A 86 0.04 -6.26 -7.83
CA LEU A 86 -0.20 -5.06 -7.06
C LEU A 86 1.10 -4.26 -6.98
N MET A 87 1.08 -3.05 -7.54
CA MET A 87 2.16 -2.09 -7.38
C MET A 87 1.91 -1.25 -6.14
N ARG A 88 2.89 -1.21 -5.24
CA ARG A 88 2.89 -0.33 -4.07
C ARG A 88 3.97 0.72 -4.21
N MET A 89 3.55 1.99 -4.22
CA MET A 89 4.44 3.14 -4.21
C MET A 89 4.51 3.70 -2.79
N TYR A 90 5.72 3.84 -2.27
CA TYR A 90 5.96 4.50 -0.98
C TYR A 90 5.74 6.00 -1.15
N GLY A 91 4.87 6.59 -0.31
CA GLY A 91 4.68 8.03 -0.31
C GLY A 91 5.96 8.79 0.06
N GLN A 92 6.07 10.05 -0.37
CA GLN A 92 7.14 10.97 0.07
C GLN A 92 6.90 11.44 1.51
N ILE A 93 6.83 10.53 2.48
CA ILE A 93 6.81 10.95 3.89
C ILE A 93 8.26 11.31 4.28
N PRO A 94 8.61 12.58 4.53
CA PRO A 94 10.01 13.02 4.62
C PRO A 94 10.73 12.64 5.92
N SER A 95 10.39 11.55 6.59
CA SER A 95 10.85 11.31 7.97
C SER A 95 11.41 9.94 8.30
N GLU A 96 11.42 8.99 7.36
CA GLU A 96 12.04 7.69 7.60
C GLU A 96 13.22 7.52 6.65
N GLY A 97 14.44 7.55 7.20
CA GLY A 97 15.67 7.47 6.43
C GLY A 97 15.80 6.15 5.65
N SER A 98 16.83 6.07 4.81
CA SER A 98 17.14 4.91 3.94
C SER A 98 17.04 3.54 4.62
N ASP A 99 17.34 3.47 5.91
CA ASP A 99 17.44 2.22 6.66
C ASP A 99 16.08 1.55 6.87
N THR A 100 14.98 2.31 6.94
CA THR A 100 13.63 1.72 7.09
C THR A 100 13.18 1.05 5.80
N THR A 101 13.50 1.62 4.63
CA THR A 101 13.21 1.01 3.32
C THR A 101 13.99 -0.29 3.12
N VAL A 102 15.26 -0.34 3.53
CA VAL A 102 16.05 -1.58 3.51
C VAL A 102 15.46 -2.63 4.44
N THR A 103 15.13 -2.25 5.68
CA THR A 103 14.54 -3.15 6.68
C THR A 103 13.20 -3.72 6.19
N GLU A 104 12.33 -2.87 5.63
CA GLU A 104 11.04 -3.30 5.07
C GLU A 104 11.22 -4.26 3.89
N SER A 105 12.17 -3.98 3.00
CA SER A 105 12.48 -4.86 1.87
C SER A 105 12.92 -6.26 2.34
N VAL A 106 13.76 -6.32 3.37
CA VAL A 106 14.18 -7.59 4.01
C VAL A 106 12.98 -8.32 4.59
N ILE A 107 12.08 -7.61 5.30
CA ILE A 107 10.87 -8.19 5.88
C ILE A 107 9.95 -8.75 4.79
N CYS A 108 9.64 -7.96 3.77
CA CYS A 108 8.75 -8.38 2.67
C CYS A 108 9.32 -9.59 1.92
N THR A 109 10.63 -9.57 1.61
CA THR A 109 11.30 -10.71 0.98
C THR A 109 11.18 -11.95 1.84
N LEU A 110 11.48 -11.85 3.14
CA LEU A 110 11.41 -12.96 4.07
C LEU A 110 9.99 -13.57 4.19
N LEU A 111 8.96 -12.72 4.21
CA LEU A 111 7.57 -13.16 4.29
C LEU A 111 7.10 -13.81 2.99
N SER A 112 7.51 -13.28 1.83
CA SER A 112 7.27 -13.87 0.51
C SER A 112 7.86 -15.28 0.42
N GLU A 113 9.16 -15.42 0.71
CA GLU A 113 9.88 -16.71 0.62
C GLU A 113 9.33 -17.78 1.57
N ARG A 114 8.66 -17.37 2.65
CA ARG A 114 8.03 -18.29 3.62
C ARG A 114 6.54 -18.50 3.39
N ASN A 115 5.96 -17.95 2.32
CA ASN A 115 4.52 -18.00 2.05
C ASN A 115 3.67 -17.46 3.22
N LEU A 116 4.17 -16.40 3.88
CA LEU A 116 3.50 -15.71 5.00
C LEU A 116 3.01 -14.31 4.61
N GLY A 117 3.32 -13.87 3.39
CA GLY A 117 2.79 -12.67 2.75
C GLY A 117 2.59 -12.90 1.25
N PRO A 118 2.16 -11.86 0.52
CA PRO A 118 2.11 -11.90 -0.94
C PRO A 118 3.48 -12.23 -1.53
N LYS A 119 3.53 -12.93 -2.67
CA LYS A 119 4.80 -13.08 -3.39
C LYS A 119 5.36 -11.72 -3.78
N LEU A 120 6.67 -11.56 -3.65
CA LEU A 120 7.38 -10.36 -4.05
C LEU A 120 7.99 -10.57 -5.44
N TYR A 121 7.54 -9.80 -6.42
CA TYR A 121 8.04 -9.89 -7.80
C TYR A 121 9.19 -8.93 -8.10
N GLY A 122 9.29 -7.83 -7.35
CA GLY A 122 10.35 -6.86 -7.54
C GLY A 122 10.33 -5.74 -6.51
N VAL A 123 11.51 -5.21 -6.20
CA VAL A 123 11.69 -4.02 -5.36
C VAL A 123 12.44 -2.99 -6.20
N PHE A 124 11.96 -1.75 -6.21
CA PHE A 124 12.52 -0.67 -7.00
C PHE A 124 12.56 0.63 -6.18
N PRO A 125 13.33 1.65 -6.60
CA PRO A 125 13.35 2.93 -5.91
C PRO A 125 11.95 3.54 -5.80
N GLY A 126 11.46 3.69 -4.56
CA GLY A 126 10.15 4.27 -4.27
C GLY A 126 8.97 3.28 -4.31
N GLY A 127 9.20 1.97 -4.44
CA GLY A 127 8.09 1.00 -4.35
C GLY A 127 8.47 -0.46 -4.56
N ARG A 128 7.44 -1.28 -4.76
CA ARG A 128 7.58 -2.72 -5.04
C ARG A 128 6.38 -3.29 -5.80
N LEU A 129 6.62 -4.44 -6.45
CA LEU A 129 5.60 -5.27 -7.09
C LEU A 129 5.32 -6.51 -6.22
N GLU A 130 4.06 -6.67 -5.85
CA GLU A 130 3.57 -7.78 -5.04
C GLU A 130 2.53 -8.60 -5.81
N GLU A 131 2.30 -9.83 -5.38
CA GLU A 131 1.13 -10.61 -5.75
C GLU A 131 -0.14 -9.87 -5.38
N TYR A 132 -1.03 -9.73 -6.38
CA TYR A 132 -2.38 -9.27 -6.12
C TYR A 132 -3.21 -10.40 -5.51
N ILE A 133 -3.70 -10.19 -4.29
CA ILE A 133 -4.59 -11.11 -3.60
C ILE A 133 -6.03 -10.58 -3.70
N PRO A 134 -6.94 -11.28 -4.41
CA PRO A 134 -8.34 -10.86 -4.50
C PRO A 134 -9.05 -11.13 -3.17
N ALA A 135 -8.93 -10.20 -2.23
CA ALA A 135 -9.49 -10.30 -0.89
C ALA A 135 -9.97 -8.94 -0.38
N ARG A 136 -10.83 -8.97 0.65
CA ARG A 136 -11.24 -7.78 1.39
C ARG A 136 -10.72 -7.82 2.82
N ALA A 137 -10.58 -6.64 3.42
CA ALA A 137 -10.28 -6.51 4.84
C ALA A 137 -11.45 -7.03 5.70
N LEU A 138 -11.12 -7.53 6.90
CA LEU A 138 -12.10 -7.87 7.92
C LEU A 138 -12.72 -6.59 8.50
N THR A 139 -14.01 -6.65 8.82
CA THR A 139 -14.68 -5.56 9.55
C THR A 139 -14.41 -5.67 11.04
N LEU A 140 -14.60 -4.57 11.79
CA LEU A 140 -14.45 -4.56 13.25
C LEU A 140 -15.34 -5.59 13.96
N GLN A 141 -16.53 -5.88 13.42
CA GLN A 141 -17.42 -6.90 13.98
C GLN A 141 -16.89 -8.31 13.71
N GLN A 142 -16.35 -8.56 12.52
CA GLN A 142 -15.74 -9.85 12.17
C GLN A 142 -14.50 -10.16 13.00
N LEU A 143 -13.73 -9.14 13.40
CA LEU A 143 -12.58 -9.33 14.29
C LEU A 143 -12.98 -9.85 15.68
N LYS A 144 -14.24 -9.67 16.12
CA LYS A 144 -14.73 -10.17 17.41
C LYS A 144 -15.24 -11.61 17.34
N ASP A 145 -15.42 -12.15 16.15
CA ASP A 145 -15.84 -13.54 15.98
C ASP A 145 -14.75 -14.50 16.53
N PRO A 146 -15.10 -15.45 17.41
CA PRO A 146 -14.12 -16.34 18.03
C PRO A 146 -13.36 -17.21 17.03
N GLU A 147 -14.01 -17.68 15.97
CA GLU A 147 -13.38 -18.54 14.96
C GLU A 147 -12.39 -17.73 14.12
N ILE A 148 -12.76 -16.52 13.69
CA ILE A 148 -11.86 -15.59 13.01
C ILE A 148 -10.69 -15.20 13.91
N SER A 149 -10.94 -14.90 15.18
CA SER A 149 -9.91 -14.57 16.18
C SER A 149 -8.90 -15.71 16.34
N LEU A 150 -9.38 -16.96 16.37
CA LEU A 150 -8.53 -18.15 16.41
C LEU A 150 -7.67 -18.29 15.15
N LEU A 151 -8.20 -17.97 13.97
CA LEU A 151 -7.41 -17.98 12.73
C LEU A 151 -6.33 -16.88 12.73
N ILE A 152 -6.67 -15.69 13.22
CA ILE A 152 -5.72 -14.57 13.37
C ILE A 152 -4.59 -14.96 14.34
N SER A 153 -4.92 -15.54 15.50
CA SER A 153 -3.91 -15.94 16.49
C SER A 153 -2.95 -17.00 15.95
N LYS A 154 -3.45 -17.99 15.20
CA LYS A 154 -2.63 -18.99 14.52
C LYS A 154 -1.68 -18.35 13.49
N LYS A 155 -2.15 -17.37 12.70
CA LYS A 155 -1.31 -16.65 11.74
C LYS A 155 -0.26 -15.79 12.44
N LEU A 156 -0.62 -15.07 13.50
CA LEU A 156 0.32 -14.26 14.29
C LEU A 156 1.38 -15.13 14.97
N ALA A 157 1.01 -16.28 15.53
CA ALA A 157 1.96 -17.22 16.11
C ALA A 157 3.03 -17.65 15.11
N ARG A 158 2.65 -17.92 13.85
CA ARG A 158 3.61 -18.25 12.78
C ARG A 158 4.57 -17.10 12.47
N VAL A 159 4.11 -15.85 12.56
CA VAL A 159 4.97 -14.66 12.38
C VAL A 159 5.90 -14.47 13.58
N HIS A 160 5.40 -14.63 14.81
CA HIS A 160 6.18 -14.40 16.03
C HIS A 160 7.36 -15.37 16.20
N VAL A 161 7.29 -16.58 15.65
CA VAL A 161 8.38 -17.55 15.71
C VAL A 161 9.41 -17.41 14.57
N LEU A 162 9.22 -16.44 13.67
CA LEU A 162 10.13 -16.25 12.55
C LEU A 162 11.52 -15.83 12.99
N GLN A 163 12.52 -16.60 12.57
CA GLN A 163 13.91 -16.19 12.59
C GLN A 163 14.15 -15.23 11.42
N ALA A 164 14.09 -13.93 11.72
CA ALA A 164 14.35 -12.84 10.78
C ALA A 164 15.72 -12.19 11.03
N PRO A 165 16.49 -11.81 10.00
CA PRO A 165 17.78 -11.13 10.15
C PRO A 165 17.58 -9.64 10.45
N LEU A 166 17.01 -9.34 11.62
CA LEU A 166 16.65 -7.97 12.07
C LEU A 166 17.22 -7.72 13.46
N VAL A 167 17.30 -6.45 13.86
CA VAL A 167 17.65 -6.04 15.23
C VAL A 167 16.69 -6.71 16.22
N LYS A 168 17.25 -7.39 17.23
CA LYS A 168 16.50 -8.18 18.22
C LYS A 168 16.17 -7.42 19.49
N GLU A 169 16.91 -6.36 19.76
CA GLU A 169 16.64 -5.50 20.91
C GLU A 169 15.27 -4.82 20.76
N PRO A 170 14.35 -4.94 21.75
CA PRO A 170 12.96 -4.47 21.66
C PRO A 170 12.85 -2.95 21.87
N THR A 171 13.69 -2.18 21.20
CA THR A 171 13.80 -0.71 21.34
C THR A 171 12.89 0.04 20.37
N TRP A 172 12.36 -0.63 19.35
CA TRP A 172 11.59 -0.01 18.26
C TRP A 172 10.46 0.89 18.78
N LEU A 173 9.64 0.40 19.71
CA LEU A 173 8.48 1.14 20.22
C LEU A 173 8.89 2.43 20.92
N PHE A 174 9.80 2.34 21.90
CA PHE A 174 10.24 3.50 22.69
C PHE A 174 11.04 4.51 21.85
N ASN A 175 11.89 4.04 20.94
CA ASN A 175 12.61 4.91 20.02
C ASN A 175 11.66 5.70 19.12
N ASN A 176 10.62 5.04 18.58
CA ASN A 176 9.60 5.69 17.76
C ASN A 176 8.76 6.68 18.56
N MET A 177 8.27 6.29 19.74
CA MET A 177 7.51 7.20 20.61
C MET A 177 8.32 8.45 20.96
N ASN A 178 9.59 8.30 21.34
CA ASN A 178 10.47 9.44 21.64
C ASN A 178 10.69 10.33 20.41
N ARG A 179 10.91 9.73 19.24
CA ARG A 179 11.05 10.45 17.96
C ARG A 179 9.80 11.24 17.61
N TRP A 180 8.63 10.61 17.66
CA TRP A 180 7.35 11.25 17.36
C TRP A 180 7.01 12.35 18.37
N LEU A 181 7.28 12.14 19.67
CA LEU A 181 7.08 13.15 20.70
C LEU A 181 7.99 14.37 20.48
N LYS A 182 9.26 14.14 20.10
CA LYS A 182 10.18 15.23 19.75
C LYS A 182 9.67 16.01 18.54
N TYR A 183 9.22 15.32 17.49
CA TYR A 183 8.63 15.96 16.30
C TYR A 183 7.37 16.75 16.64
N ALA A 184 6.43 16.15 17.38
CA ALA A 184 5.18 16.80 17.78
C ALA A 184 5.42 18.11 18.53
N ARG A 185 6.44 18.19 19.38
CA ARG A 185 6.84 19.42 20.10
C ARG A 185 7.36 20.54 19.18
N THR A 186 7.79 20.23 17.96
CA THR A 186 8.23 21.24 16.97
C THR A 186 7.08 21.85 16.18
N ILE A 187 5.89 21.23 16.21
CA ILE A 187 4.73 21.69 15.45
C ILE A 187 4.15 22.93 16.15
N LYS A 188 4.18 24.06 15.46
CA LYS A 188 3.50 25.29 15.91
C LYS A 188 2.02 25.21 15.50
N VAL A 189 1.14 24.95 16.47
CA VAL A 189 -0.30 24.79 16.24
C VAL A 189 -0.91 26.00 15.53
N ASP A 190 -0.41 27.20 15.84
CA ASP A 190 -0.88 28.47 15.24
C ASP A 190 -0.62 28.60 13.73
N THR A 191 0.18 27.70 13.15
CA THR A 191 0.49 27.68 11.71
C THR A 191 -0.28 26.63 10.93
N VAL A 192 -1.11 25.83 11.61
CA VAL A 192 -1.95 24.82 10.96
C VAL A 192 -3.18 25.52 10.37
N PRO A 193 -3.41 25.47 9.04
CA PRO A 193 -4.56 26.12 8.44
C PRO A 193 -5.86 25.54 8.99
N ILE A 194 -6.69 26.40 9.60
CA ILE A 194 -8.04 26.04 10.01
C ILE A 194 -8.87 25.91 8.73
N LYS A 195 -9.42 24.72 8.45
CA LYS A 195 -10.38 24.57 7.35
C LYS A 195 -11.64 25.38 7.69
N PRO A 196 -12.15 26.23 6.79
CA PRO A 196 -13.42 26.89 7.01
C PRO A 196 -14.53 25.84 7.13
N ASN A 197 -15.36 25.97 8.16
CA ASN A 197 -16.59 25.18 8.31
C ASN A 197 -17.48 25.44 7.10
N HIS A 198 -17.69 24.43 6.25
CA HIS A 198 -18.83 24.43 5.35
C HIS A 198 -20.08 24.21 6.23
N GLY A 199 -20.77 25.31 6.54
CA GLY A 199 -21.92 25.30 7.43
C GLY A 199 -22.98 24.31 7.00
N CYS A 200 -23.48 23.52 7.96
CA CYS A 200 -24.82 22.96 7.90
C CYS A 200 -25.79 24.13 7.68
N GLN A 201 -26.32 24.27 6.47
CA GLN A 201 -27.54 25.04 6.27
C GLN A 201 -28.67 24.26 6.94
N ALA A 202 -29.18 24.82 8.04
CA ALA A 202 -30.42 24.38 8.64
C ALA A 202 -31.54 24.55 7.61
N ALA A 203 -32.15 23.45 7.20
CA ALA A 203 -33.38 23.46 6.42
C ALA A 203 -34.52 23.95 7.34
N HIS A 204 -34.88 25.23 7.20
CA HIS A 204 -36.18 25.73 7.63
C HIS A 204 -37.08 25.80 6.40
N SER A 205 -38.10 24.95 6.37
CA SER A 205 -39.41 25.17 5.75
C SER A 205 -40.38 24.15 6.34
#